data_AF-A0A7V2CL97-F1
#
_entry.id   AF-A0A7V2CL97-F1
#
_cell.length_a   1.000
_cell.length_b   1.000
_cell.length_c   1.000
_cell.angle_alpha   90.00
_cell.angle_beta   90.00
_cell.angle_gamma   90.00
#
_symmetry.space_group_name_H-M   'P 1'
#
loop_
_entity.id
_entity.type
_entity.pdbx_description
1 polymer ?
#
loop_
_entity_poly.entity_id
_entity_poly.type
_entity_poly.pdbx_seq_one_letter_code
_entity_poly.pdbx_strand_id
1 'polypeptide(L)'
;MRGGDYFGQPLNRAARLLAAGHGGQILLSEATRALVEQTLPEGLTLRDLGQHRLRDLARPEYVFQLVVAGLRAEFPPLRTLDVLPNNLPRQLTSFVGRAKELTEIKARLSETSLLTLTGSGGAGKTRLALQVAADRVEVYADGVWLVELTPLSDPALVTQTTAMTLRVREEQRPLIQSLLD
;
A
#
# COMPACT_ATOMS: atom_id res chain seq x y z
N MET A 1 -20.51 7.55 31.23
CA MET A 1 -20.78 6.37 30.38
C MET A 1 -21.66 6.78 29.21
N ARG A 2 -21.13 6.76 27.98
CA ARG A 2 -21.83 6.57 26.70
C ARG A 2 -20.79 6.50 25.57
N GLY A 3 -20.80 5.39 24.82
CA GLY A 3 -20.22 5.14 23.47
C GLY A 3 -18.72 5.38 23.32
N GLY A 4 -17.84 4.38 23.32
CA GLY A 4 -17.90 3.27 22.35
C GLY A 4 -17.19 3.61 21.03
N ASP A 5 -16.19 4.50 21.03
CA ASP A 5 -15.34 4.81 19.87
C ASP A 5 -14.43 3.63 19.51
N TYR A 6 -15.03 2.58 18.92
CA TYR A 6 -14.33 1.47 18.26
C TYR A 6 -14.15 1.71 16.74
N PHE A 7 -14.13 2.97 16.31
CA PHE A 7 -13.90 3.37 14.91
C PHE A 7 -12.63 4.22 14.84
N GLY A 8 -11.54 3.69 14.29
CA GLY A 8 -10.42 4.56 13.92
C GLY A 8 -9.12 3.86 13.57
N GLN A 9 -8.49 3.16 14.52
CA GLN A 9 -7.16 2.57 14.31
C GLN A 9 -7.11 1.03 14.34
N PRO A 10 -7.73 0.32 15.31
CA PRO A 10 -7.59 -1.14 15.38
C PRO A 10 -8.28 -1.88 14.23
N LEU A 11 -9.50 -1.48 13.86
CA LEU A 11 -10.26 -2.13 12.78
C LEU A 11 -9.57 -1.93 11.42
N ASN A 12 -9.00 -0.74 11.19
CA ASN A 12 -8.20 -0.48 10.00
C ASN A 12 -6.96 -1.37 9.99
N ARG A 13 -6.23 -1.51 11.11
CA ARG A 13 -5.03 -2.34 11.19
C ARG A 13 -5.30 -3.82 10.88
N ALA A 14 -6.35 -4.40 11.47
CA ALA A 14 -6.74 -5.79 11.21
C ALA A 14 -7.09 -6.02 9.74
N ALA A 15 -7.87 -5.12 9.13
CA ALA A 15 -8.21 -5.20 7.71
C ALA A 15 -6.96 -5.13 6.81
N ARG A 16 -5.96 -4.32 7.17
CA ARG A 16 -4.72 -4.19 6.39
C ARG A 16 -3.79 -5.39 6.55
N LEU A 17 -3.73 -5.99 7.73
CA LEU A 17 -3.03 -7.26 7.95
C LEU A 17 -3.68 -8.39 7.14
N LEU A 18 -5.02 -8.49 7.18
CA LEU A 18 -5.77 -9.47 6.38
C LEU A 18 -5.50 -9.31 4.89
N ALA A 19 -5.49 -8.07 4.38
CA ALA A 19 -5.22 -7.78 2.98
C ALA A 19 -3.76 -8.04 2.56
N ALA A 20 -2.81 -8.06 3.51
CA ALA A 20 -1.41 -8.37 3.24
C ALA A 20 -1.10 -9.87 3.25
N GLY A 21 -1.92 -10.65 3.95
CA GLY A 21 -1.77 -12.10 4.07
C GLY A 21 -2.33 -12.88 2.89
N HIS A 22 -2.08 -14.19 2.88
CA HIS A 22 -2.59 -15.13 1.90
C HIS A 22 -3.71 -15.99 2.49
N GLY A 23 -4.52 -16.63 1.63
CA GLY A 23 -5.61 -17.50 2.08
C GLY A 23 -5.11 -18.62 3.02
N GLY A 24 -5.73 -18.72 4.21
CA GLY A 24 -5.35 -19.68 5.26
C GLY A 24 -4.16 -19.25 6.13
N GLN A 25 -3.54 -18.10 5.86
CA GLN A 25 -2.50 -17.53 6.70
C GLN A 25 -3.10 -16.74 7.86
N ILE A 26 -2.64 -16.99 9.09
CA ILE A 26 -3.09 -16.28 10.29
C ILE A 26 -2.00 -15.30 10.70
N LEU A 27 -2.30 -14.00 10.62
CA LEU A 27 -1.37 -12.92 10.92
C LEU A 27 -1.76 -12.16 12.19
N LEU A 28 -0.75 -11.75 12.94
CA LEU A 28 -0.87 -11.00 14.19
C LEU A 28 -0.09 -9.70 14.10
N SER A 29 -0.67 -8.64 14.68
CA SER A 29 0.07 -7.42 15.02
C SER A 29 0.95 -7.64 16.25
N GLU A 30 1.94 -6.78 16.47
CA GLU A 30 2.72 -6.75 17.72
C GLU A 30 1.82 -6.66 18.96
N ALA A 31 0.78 -5.82 18.92
CA ALA A 31 -0.14 -5.68 20.03
C ALA A 31 -0.88 -7.00 20.33
N THR A 32 -1.29 -7.73 19.30
CA THR A 32 -1.93 -9.03 19.46
C THR A 32 -0.94 -10.09 19.94
N ARG A 33 0.28 -10.11 19.38
CA ARG A 33 1.38 -11.00 19.79
C ARG A 33 1.65 -10.87 21.28
N ALA A 34 1.84 -9.65 21.77
CA ALA A 34 2.12 -9.36 23.17
C ALA A 34 1.02 -9.85 24.12
N LEU A 35 -0.23 -9.84 23.68
CA LEU A 35 -1.37 -10.32 24.48
C LEU A 35 -1.47 -11.85 24.54
N VAL A 36 -1.08 -12.55 23.47
CA VAL A 36 -1.26 -14.01 23.38
C VAL A 36 -0.01 -14.80 23.74
N GLU A 37 1.18 -14.20 23.70
CA GLU A 37 2.46 -14.90 23.89
C GLU A 37 2.51 -15.74 25.19
N GLN A 38 1.92 -15.25 26.28
CA GLN A 38 1.91 -15.94 27.57
C GLN A 38 0.85 -17.04 27.70
N THR A 39 -0.04 -17.17 26.72
CA THR A 39 -1.23 -18.04 26.79
C THR A 39 -1.41 -18.94 25.57
N LEU A 40 -0.38 -19.07 24.74
CA LEU A 40 -0.41 -19.95 23.57
C LEU A 40 -0.58 -21.42 24.00
N PRO A 41 -1.62 -22.12 23.53
CA PRO A 41 -1.77 -23.55 23.75
C PRO A 41 -0.64 -24.36 23.10
N GLU A 42 -0.44 -25.59 23.57
CA GLU A 42 0.49 -26.52 22.95
C GLU A 42 0.17 -26.73 21.45
N GLY A 43 1.23 -26.78 20.63
CA GLY A 43 1.10 -26.92 19.17
C GLY A 43 0.86 -25.62 18.41
N LEU A 44 0.75 -24.47 19.09
CA LEU A 44 0.73 -23.15 18.47
C LEU A 44 2.06 -22.42 18.74
N THR A 45 2.66 -21.88 17.69
CA THR A 45 3.89 -21.09 17.77
C THR A 45 3.74 -19.80 16.97
N LEU A 46 4.55 -18.79 17.29
CA LEU A 46 4.58 -17.53 16.55
C LEU A 46 5.89 -17.43 15.76
N ARG A 47 5.78 -17.22 14.45
CA ARG A 47 6.90 -16.93 13.55
C ARG A 47 6.97 -15.44 13.31
N ASP A 48 8.11 -14.82 13.59
CA ASP A 48 8.38 -13.43 13.26
C ASP A 48 8.55 -13.26 11.73
N LEU A 49 7.79 -12.34 11.14
CA LEU A 49 7.89 -11.96 9.73
C LEU A 49 8.54 -10.58 9.53
N GLY A 50 8.92 -9.89 10.61
CA GLY A 50 9.59 -8.60 10.60
C GLY A 50 8.65 -7.41 10.43
N GLN A 51 9.25 -6.25 10.08
CA GLN A 51 8.53 -5.00 9.85
C GLN A 51 8.05 -4.86 8.40
N HIS A 52 6.83 -4.39 8.23
CA HIS A 52 6.19 -4.21 6.93
C HIS A 52 5.43 -2.88 6.83
N ARG A 53 5.60 -2.16 5.72
CA ARG A 53 4.74 -1.02 5.37
C ARG A 53 3.42 -1.51 4.81
N LEU A 54 2.41 -1.48 5.66
CA LEU A 54 1.03 -1.75 5.27
C LEU A 54 0.37 -0.48 4.69
N ARG A 55 -0.61 -0.66 3.81
CA ARG A 55 -1.42 0.44 3.27
C ARG A 55 -2.11 1.22 4.40
N ASP A 56 -2.17 2.54 4.25
CA ASP A 56 -2.93 3.48 5.11
C ASP A 56 -2.43 3.56 6.56
N LEU A 57 -1.24 3.00 6.80
CA LEU A 57 -0.56 3.02 8.08
C LEU A 57 0.68 3.90 7.99
N ALA A 58 0.78 4.86 8.92
CA ALA A 58 1.87 5.82 8.92
C ALA A 58 3.23 5.24 9.32
N ARG A 59 3.20 4.22 10.16
CA ARG A 59 4.38 3.52 10.68
C ARG A 59 4.37 2.09 10.13
N PRO A 60 5.56 1.52 9.80
CA PRO A 60 5.70 0.10 9.58
C PRO A 60 5.13 -0.68 10.76
N GLU A 61 4.55 -1.82 10.46
CA GLU A 61 3.97 -2.74 11.43
C GLU A 61 4.87 -3.97 11.59
N TYR A 62 5.12 -4.39 12.83
CA TYR A 62 5.69 -5.71 13.09
C TYR A 62 4.61 -6.78 12.94
N VAL A 63 4.87 -7.75 12.07
CA VAL A 63 3.92 -8.80 11.71
C VAL A 63 4.44 -10.16 12.13
N PHE A 64 3.56 -10.95 12.73
CA PHE A 64 3.84 -12.33 13.13
C PHE A 64 2.85 -13.28 12.44
N GLN A 65 3.27 -14.50 12.16
CA GLN A 65 2.39 -15.58 11.74
C GLN A 65 2.14 -16.54 12.88
N LEU A 66 0.88 -16.90 13.11
CA LEU A 66 0.54 -18.05 13.93
C LEU A 66 0.74 -19.33 13.13
N VAL A 67 1.62 -20.19 13.64
CA VAL A 67 1.91 -21.51 13.09
C VAL A 67 1.22 -22.54 13.98
N VAL A 68 0.31 -23.31 13.39
CA VAL A 68 -0.45 -24.36 14.06
C VAL A 68 0.02 -25.71 13.53
N ALA A 69 0.36 -26.64 14.44
CA ALA A 69 0.74 -27.99 14.07
C ALA A 69 -0.34 -28.65 13.19
N GLY A 70 0.08 -29.24 12.07
CA GLY A 70 -0.83 -29.89 11.12
C GLY A 70 -1.50 -28.96 10.09
N LEU A 71 -1.30 -27.64 10.17
CA LEU A 71 -1.73 -26.69 9.14
C LEU A 71 -0.57 -26.22 8.26
N ARG A 72 -0.91 -25.60 7.12
CA ARG A 72 0.07 -24.98 6.22
C ARG A 72 0.81 -23.86 6.96
N ALA A 73 2.14 -23.91 6.96
CA ALA A 73 3.00 -22.93 7.61
C ALA A 73 3.81 -22.06 6.62
N GLU A 74 3.98 -22.50 5.37
CA GLU A 74 4.76 -21.80 4.35
C GLU A 74 3.86 -21.05 3.37
N PHE A 75 4.10 -19.74 3.24
CA PHE A 75 3.36 -18.82 2.40
C PHE A 75 4.32 -17.94 1.61
N PRO A 76 3.90 -17.39 0.44
CA PRO A 76 4.68 -16.37 -0.23
C PRO A 76 4.89 -15.13 0.66
N PRO A 77 5.84 -14.22 0.31
CA PRO A 77 6.03 -12.97 1.02
C PRO A 77 4.71 -12.18 1.18
N LEU A 78 4.59 -11.43 2.27
CA LEU A 78 3.42 -10.59 2.51
C LEU A 78 3.27 -9.54 1.41
N ARG A 79 2.01 -9.23 1.05
CA ARG A 79 1.68 -8.22 0.05
C ARG A 79 1.71 -6.83 0.68
N THR A 80 2.91 -6.27 0.76
CA THR A 80 3.17 -5.01 1.48
C THR A 80 3.85 -4.01 0.54
N LEU A 81 3.82 -2.74 0.92
CA LEU A 81 4.38 -1.64 0.11
C LEU A 81 5.90 -1.70 -0.02
N ASP A 82 6.58 -2.58 0.72
CA ASP A 82 8.04 -2.72 0.64
C ASP A 82 8.49 -3.78 -0.36
N VAL A 83 7.59 -4.71 -0.72
CA VAL A 83 7.87 -5.82 -1.63
C VAL A 83 7.40 -5.51 -3.05
N LEU A 84 6.34 -4.71 -3.18
CA LEU A 84 5.76 -4.37 -4.49
C LEU A 84 6.49 -3.18 -5.11
N PRO A 85 6.75 -3.17 -6.44
CA PRO A 85 7.44 -2.05 -7.09
C PRO A 85 6.67 -0.74 -6.91
N ASN A 86 7.24 0.22 -6.17
CA ASN A 86 6.69 1.55 -6.03
C ASN A 86 7.71 2.54 -5.46
N ASN A 87 7.41 3.83 -5.54
CA ASN A 87 8.15 4.91 -4.89
C ASN A 87 7.23 5.79 -4.01
N LEU A 88 6.10 5.24 -3.54
CA LEU A 88 5.09 6.04 -2.85
C LEU A 88 5.62 6.54 -1.50
N PRO A 89 5.47 7.85 -1.21
CA PRO A 89 5.96 8.43 0.04
C PRO A 89 5.23 7.84 1.23
N ARG A 90 5.92 7.80 2.38
CA ARG A 90 5.30 7.41 3.64
C ARG A 90 4.24 8.42 4.03
N GLN A 91 3.01 7.94 4.18
CA GLN A 91 1.89 8.75 4.62
C GLN A 91 1.94 8.93 6.14
N LEU A 92 2.50 10.04 6.65
CA LEU A 92 2.76 10.26 8.09
C LEU A 92 1.51 10.31 9.00
N THR A 93 0.32 10.37 8.41
CA THR A 93 -0.97 10.43 9.10
C THR A 93 -1.90 9.39 8.51
N SER A 94 -2.90 8.94 9.26
CA SER A 94 -3.97 8.10 8.68
C SER A 94 -4.81 8.91 7.69
N PHE A 95 -5.24 8.30 6.59
CA PHE A 95 -6.21 8.91 5.69
C PHE A 95 -7.62 8.72 6.26
N VAL A 96 -8.29 9.83 6.57
CA VAL A 96 -9.61 9.81 7.24
C VAL A 96 -10.66 10.45 6.35
N GLY A 97 -11.80 9.78 6.22
CA GLY A 97 -12.91 10.22 5.38
C GLY A 97 -12.67 9.96 3.89
N ARG A 98 -13.57 10.48 3.05
CA ARG A 98 -13.51 10.40 1.58
C ARG A 98 -13.60 8.99 0.97
N ALA A 99 -14.22 8.07 1.68
CA ALA A 99 -14.42 6.70 1.21
C ALA A 99 -15.24 6.64 -0.10
N LYS A 100 -16.19 7.57 -0.28
CA LYS A 100 -16.98 7.66 -1.52
C LYS A 100 -16.09 8.06 -2.69
N GLU A 101 -15.28 9.10 -2.54
CA GLU A 101 -14.37 9.55 -3.60
C GLU A 101 -13.29 8.52 -3.91
N LEU A 102 -12.76 7.82 -2.90
CA LEU A 102 -11.83 6.71 -3.13
C LEU A 102 -12.45 5.62 -3.99
N THR A 103 -13.68 5.20 -3.66
CA THR A 103 -14.42 4.19 -4.44
C THR A 103 -14.68 4.67 -5.86
N GLU A 104 -15.12 5.92 -6.03
CA GLU A 104 -15.39 6.51 -7.34
C GLU A 104 -14.14 6.61 -8.20
N ILE A 105 -13.03 7.10 -7.66
CA ILE A 105 -11.76 7.20 -8.38
C ILE A 105 -11.27 5.81 -8.77
N LYS A 106 -11.36 4.82 -7.87
CA LYS A 106 -10.98 3.44 -8.16
C LYS A 106 -11.84 2.82 -9.27
N ALA A 107 -13.14 3.08 -9.27
CA ALA A 107 -14.04 2.60 -10.33
C ALA A 107 -13.67 3.23 -11.67
N ARG A 108 -13.61 4.56 -11.75
CA ARG A 108 -13.26 5.29 -12.97
C ARG A 108 -11.89 4.92 -13.52
N LEU A 109 -10.87 4.81 -12.66
CA LEU A 109 -9.52 4.40 -13.07
C LEU A 109 -9.46 2.97 -13.63
N SER A 110 -10.44 2.12 -13.32
CA SER A 110 -10.53 0.79 -13.91
C SER A 110 -11.11 0.81 -15.34
N GLU A 111 -11.73 1.93 -15.74
CA GLU A 111 -12.40 2.13 -17.03
C GLU A 111 -11.63 3.07 -17.97
N THR A 112 -10.59 3.74 -17.48
CA THR A 112 -9.78 4.70 -18.26
C THR A 112 -8.28 4.50 -18.04
N SER A 113 -7.48 4.88 -19.04
CA SER A 113 -6.02 4.93 -18.94
C SER A 113 -5.50 6.22 -18.28
N LEU A 114 -6.31 7.29 -18.27
CA LEU A 114 -5.94 8.58 -17.68
C LEU A 114 -7.11 9.17 -16.90
N LEU A 115 -6.84 9.59 -15.66
CA LEU A 115 -7.80 10.25 -14.79
C LEU A 115 -7.18 11.50 -14.17
N THR A 116 -7.81 12.66 -14.40
CA THR A 116 -7.37 13.95 -13.84
C THR A 116 -8.22 14.34 -12.65
N LEU A 117 -7.59 14.59 -11.50
CA LEU A 117 -8.27 15.11 -10.31
C LEU A 117 -8.16 16.63 -10.24
N THR A 118 -9.29 17.33 -10.37
CA THR A 118 -9.36 18.79 -10.29
C THR A 118 -10.04 19.25 -8.98
N GLY A 119 -9.87 20.52 -8.62
CA GLY A 119 -10.43 21.10 -7.41
C GLY A 119 -9.53 22.19 -6.80
N SER A 120 -10.02 22.87 -5.76
CA SER A 120 -9.31 23.98 -5.12
C SER A 120 -7.95 23.57 -4.53
N GLY A 121 -7.07 24.55 -4.34
CA GLY A 121 -5.83 24.38 -3.58
C GLY A 121 -6.14 23.89 -2.17
N GLY A 122 -5.32 23.00 -1.62
CA GLY A 122 -5.52 22.45 -0.28
C GLY A 122 -6.63 21.40 -0.13
N ALA A 123 -7.43 21.11 -1.17
CA ALA A 123 -8.49 20.08 -1.11
C ALA A 123 -8.00 18.62 -0.97
N GLY A 124 -6.69 18.41 -0.76
CA GLY A 124 -6.10 17.08 -0.53
C GLY A 124 -6.06 16.16 -1.75
N LYS A 125 -6.09 16.69 -2.98
CA LYS A 125 -6.08 15.90 -4.23
C LYS A 125 -4.88 14.97 -4.33
N THR A 126 -3.68 15.49 -4.07
CA THR A 126 -2.44 14.69 -4.05
C THR A 126 -2.53 13.58 -3.01
N ARG A 127 -3.05 13.90 -1.82
CA ARG A 127 -3.21 12.89 -0.76
C ARG A 127 -4.20 11.79 -1.16
N LEU A 128 -5.30 12.16 -1.82
CA LEU A 128 -6.30 11.24 -2.33
C LEU A 128 -5.73 10.36 -3.47
N ALA A 129 -4.96 10.93 -4.40
CA ALA A 129 -4.29 10.19 -5.47
C ALA A 129 -3.29 9.17 -4.92
N LEU A 130 -2.44 9.59 -3.96
CA LEU A 130 -1.47 8.71 -3.30
C LEU A 130 -2.16 7.58 -2.52
N GLN A 131 -3.32 7.88 -1.93
CA GLN A 131 -4.13 6.89 -1.24
C GLN A 131 -4.69 5.84 -2.21
N VAL A 132 -5.23 6.27 -3.37
CA VAL A 132 -5.67 5.35 -4.42
C VAL A 132 -4.52 4.52 -4.97
N ALA A 133 -3.37 5.15 -5.21
CA ALA A 133 -2.14 4.48 -5.67
C ALA A 133 -1.70 3.37 -4.72
N ALA A 134 -1.65 3.67 -3.41
CA ALA A 134 -1.31 2.68 -2.39
C ALA A 134 -2.31 1.52 -2.36
N ASP A 135 -3.61 1.81 -2.48
CA ASP A 135 -4.65 0.77 -2.49
C ASP A 135 -4.61 -0.13 -3.74
N ARG A 136 -4.12 0.35 -4.88
CA ARG A 136 -4.06 -0.39 -6.15
C ARG A 136 -2.70 -0.99 -6.47
N VAL A 137 -1.70 -0.86 -5.60
CA VAL A 137 -0.33 -1.35 -5.85
C VAL A 137 -0.27 -2.84 -6.22
N GLU A 138 -1.21 -3.67 -5.73
CA GLU A 138 -1.29 -5.10 -6.06
C GLU A 138 -2.03 -5.41 -7.37
N VAL A 139 -2.81 -4.45 -7.88
CA VAL A 139 -3.61 -4.63 -9.10
C VAL A 139 -2.71 -4.53 -10.34
N TYR A 140 -1.62 -3.77 -10.25
CA TYR A 140 -0.69 -3.54 -11.35
C TYR A 140 0.59 -4.35 -11.11
N ALA A 141 0.87 -5.31 -12.01
CA ALA A 141 2.03 -6.19 -11.89
C ALA A 141 3.36 -5.41 -11.90
N ASP A 142 3.43 -4.35 -12.70
CA ASP A 142 4.60 -3.46 -12.83
C ASP A 142 4.66 -2.40 -11.71
N GLY A 143 3.71 -2.45 -10.78
CA GLY A 143 3.66 -1.58 -9.62
C GLY A 143 3.01 -0.23 -9.87
N VAL A 144 3.24 0.71 -8.94
CA VAL A 144 2.64 2.05 -8.98
C VAL A 144 3.68 3.11 -8.66
N TRP A 145 3.74 4.15 -9.50
CA TRP A 145 4.80 5.15 -9.46
C TRP A 145 4.24 6.57 -9.38
N LEU A 146 4.84 7.37 -8.50
CA LEU A 146 4.62 8.80 -8.38
C LEU A 146 5.72 9.53 -9.14
N VAL A 147 5.33 10.29 -10.17
CA VAL A 147 6.22 11.21 -10.89
C VAL A 147 5.87 12.63 -10.48
N GLU A 148 6.72 13.28 -9.70
CA GLU A 148 6.50 14.67 -9.30
C GLU A 148 7.01 15.63 -10.39
N LEU A 149 6.07 16.25 -11.10
CA LEU A 149 6.38 17.22 -12.16
C LEU A 149 6.45 18.67 -11.66
N THR A 150 5.99 18.94 -10.43
CA THR A 150 6.03 20.27 -9.81
C THR A 150 7.40 20.97 -9.84
N PRO A 151 8.54 20.29 -9.61
CA PRO A 151 9.84 20.96 -9.64
C PRO A 151 10.36 21.24 -11.07
N LEU A 152 9.71 20.72 -12.12
CA LEU A 152 10.17 20.88 -13.49
C LEU A 152 9.75 22.25 -14.04
N SER A 153 10.75 23.03 -14.46
CA SER A 153 10.53 24.31 -15.16
C SER A 153 10.62 24.18 -16.68
N ASP A 154 11.27 23.13 -17.18
CA ASP A 154 11.43 22.84 -18.60
C ASP A 154 10.58 21.62 -19.01
N PRO A 155 9.57 21.79 -19.90
CA PRO A 155 8.75 20.69 -20.41
C PRO A 155 9.54 19.56 -21.09
N ALA A 156 10.73 19.83 -21.65
CA ALA A 156 11.57 18.81 -22.27
C ALA A 156 12.06 17.75 -21.27
N LEU A 157 12.08 18.06 -19.98
CA LEU A 157 12.52 17.15 -18.92
C LEU A 157 11.44 16.16 -18.46
N VAL A 158 10.18 16.30 -18.90
CA VAL A 158 9.08 15.44 -18.45
C VAL A 158 9.33 13.99 -18.82
N THR A 159 9.70 13.72 -20.08
CA THR A 159 9.98 12.36 -20.57
C THR A 159 11.14 11.73 -19.80
N GLN A 160 12.23 12.48 -19.63
CA GLN A 160 13.42 12.00 -18.92
C GLN A 160 13.10 11.68 -17.45
N THR A 161 12.42 12.59 -16.75
CA THR A 161 12.05 12.43 -15.33
C THR A 161 11.12 11.23 -15.14
N THR A 162 10.17 11.04 -16.05
CA THR A 162 9.24 9.89 -16.04
C THR A 162 10.01 8.58 -16.20
N ALA A 163 10.88 8.48 -17.21
CA ALA A 163 11.67 7.26 -17.44
C ALA A 163 12.60 6.91 -16.27
N MET A 164 13.30 7.91 -15.71
CA MET A 164 14.14 7.71 -14.53
C MET A 164 13.34 7.19 -13.35
N THR A 165 12.14 7.74 -13.13
CA THR A 165 11.25 7.33 -12.04
C THR A 165 10.80 5.88 -12.22
N LEU A 166 10.37 5.52 -13.43
CA LEU A 166 9.95 4.15 -13.79
C LEU A 166 11.12 3.18 -13.93
N ARG A 167 12.37 3.67 -13.80
CA ARG A 167 13.62 2.91 -14.04
C ARG A 167 13.71 2.32 -15.45
N VAL A 168 13.04 2.95 -16.42
CA VAL A 168 13.14 2.63 -17.84
C VAL A 168 14.43 3.23 -18.39
N ARG A 169 15.20 2.42 -19.10
CA ARG A 169 16.45 2.85 -19.75
C ARG A 169 16.17 3.21 -21.21
N GLU A 170 16.85 4.24 -21.70
CA GLU A 170 16.90 4.50 -23.14
C GLU A 170 17.80 3.43 -23.79
N GLU A 171 17.24 2.69 -24.73
CA GLU A 171 17.98 1.67 -25.50
C GLU A 171 18.15 2.17 -26.95
N GLN A 172 18.02 1.30 -27.94
CA GLN A 172 18.18 1.65 -29.37
C GLN A 172 17.03 2.51 -29.95
N ARG A 173 16.08 2.93 -29.11
CA ARG A 173 14.89 3.69 -29.49
C ARG A 173 14.70 4.92 -28.60
N PRO A 174 14.06 6.00 -29.10
CA PRO A 174 13.80 7.20 -28.32
C PRO A 174 13.06 6.89 -27.01
N LEU A 175 13.46 7.54 -25.92
CA LEU A 175 12.91 7.31 -24.57
C LEU A 175 11.39 7.34 -24.48
N ILE A 176 10.73 8.22 -25.23
CA ILE A 176 9.26 8.31 -25.25
C ILE A 176 8.59 7.06 -25.83
N GLN A 177 9.25 6.36 -26.76
CA GLN A 177 8.74 5.08 -27.28
C GLN A 177 8.96 3.96 -26.26
N SER A 178 10.10 3.96 -25.56
CA SER A 178 10.33 3.01 -24.45
C SER A 178 9.34 3.17 -23.30
N LEU A 179 8.72 4.33 -23.14
CA LEU A 179 7.71 4.59 -22.10
C LEU A 179 6.28 4.17 -22.48
N LEU A 180 6.01 3.94 -23.76
CA LEU A 180 4.66 3.62 -24.26
C LEU A 180 4.41 2.11 -24.42
N ASP A 181 5.45 1.30 -24.28
CA ASP A 181 5.42 -0.16 -24.33
C ASP A 181 5.26 -0.78 -22.94
#